data_AF-A0A2A3DAY9-F1
#
_entry.id   AF-A0A2A3DAY9-F1
#
_cell.length_a   1.000
_cell.length_b   1.000
_cell.length_c   1.000
_cell.angle_alpha   90.00
_cell.angle_beta   90.00
_cell.angle_gamma   90.00
#
_symmetry.space_group_name_H-M   'P 1'
#
loop_
_entity.id
_entity.type
_entity.pdbx_description
1 polymer ?
#
loop_
_entity_poly.entity_id
_entity_poly.type
_entity_poly.pdbx_seq_one_letter_code
_entity_poly.pdbx_strand_id
1 'polypeptide(L)' 'SSIIEAGVDPSRMDGIRGQLKSIGLEPYDCLNPALMDYIATWTAKKSGALAA' A
#
# COMPACT_ATOMS: atom_id res chain seq x y z
N SER A 1 -5.13 -6.77 -2.54
CA SER A 1 -6.13 -5.70 -2.30
C SER A 1 -7.22 -6.15 -1.35
N SER A 2 -7.30 -5.53 -0.16
CA SER A 2 -8.23 -5.92 0.90
C SER A 2 -9.72 -5.74 0.58
N ILE A 3 -10.07 -4.96 -0.44
CA ILE A 3 -11.48 -4.82 -0.87
C ILE A 3 -12.04 -6.10 -1.50
N ILE A 4 -11.18 -7.00 -2.01
CA ILE A 4 -11.61 -8.33 -2.50
C ILE A 4 -12.07 -9.19 -1.33
N GLU A 5 -11.36 -9.13 -0.21
CA GLU A 5 -11.71 -9.83 1.04
C GLU A 5 -13.04 -9.32 1.61
N ALA A 6 -13.43 -8.08 1.28
CA ALA A 6 -14.73 -7.49 1.60
C ALA A 6 -15.83 -7.79 0.55
N GLY A 7 -15.57 -8.66 -0.44
CA GLY A 7 -16.57 -9.13 -1.41
C GLY A 7 -16.54 -8.46 -2.78
N VAL A 8 -15.52 -7.66 -3.11
CA VAL A 8 -15.34 -7.14 -4.48
C VAL A 8 -14.82 -8.24 -5.41
N ASP A 9 -15.52 -8.46 -6.52
CA ASP A 9 -15.07 -9.37 -7.58
C ASP A 9 -13.68 -8.95 -8.13
N PRO A 10 -12.69 -9.86 -8.17
CA PRO A 10 -11.34 -9.56 -8.69
C PRO A 10 -11.31 -8.98 -10.11
N SER A 11 -12.27 -9.33 -10.97
CA SER A 11 -12.38 -8.81 -12.33
C SER A 11 -12.65 -7.29 -12.38
N ARG A 12 -13.15 -6.70 -11.29
CA ARG A 12 -13.42 -5.26 -11.18
C ARG A 12 -12.20 -4.43 -10.79
N MET A 13 -11.09 -5.07 -10.39
CA MET A 13 -9.94 -4.38 -9.81
C MET A 13 -9.26 -3.41 -10.76
N ASP A 14 -9.20 -3.73 -12.06
CA ASP A 14 -8.58 -2.85 -13.04
C ASP A 14 -9.37 -1.55 -13.22
N GLY A 15 -10.70 -1.65 -13.25
CA GLY A 15 -11.58 -0.48 -13.29
C GLY A 15 -11.46 0.39 -12.04
N ILE A 16 -11.43 -0.23 -10.85
CA ILE A 16 -11.28 0.49 -9.57
C ILE A 16 -9.93 1.22 -9.52
N ARG A 17 -8.83 0.54 -9.86
CA ARG A 17 -7.50 1.15 -9.91
C ARG A 17 -7.44 2.28 -10.93
N GLY A 18 -8.08 2.13 -12.09
CA GLY A 18 -8.18 3.16 -13.11
C GLY A 18 -8.92 4.42 -12.62
N GLN A 19 -10.02 4.26 -11.89
CA GLN A 19 -10.75 5.39 -11.30
C GLN A 19 -9.96 6.10 -10.20
N LEU A 20 -9.23 5.37 -9.35
CA LEU A 20 -8.37 6.00 -8.35
C LEU A 20 -7.28 6.86 -9.02
N LYS A 21 -6.65 6.34 -10.07
CA LYS A 21 -5.64 7.08 -10.84
C LYS A 21 -6.20 8.32 -11.52
N SER A 22 -7.42 8.27 -12.06
CA SER A 22 -8.02 9.41 -12.75
C SER A 22 -8.29 10.61 -11.83
N ILE A 23 -8.49 10.37 -10.54
CA ILE A 23 -8.65 11.41 -9.51
C ILE A 23 -7.35 11.75 -8.76
N GLY A 24 -6.19 11.27 -9.26
CA GLY A 24 -4.87 11.56 -8.69
C GLY A 24 -4.51 10.74 -7.44
N LEU A 25 -5.24 9.66 -7.16
CA LEU A 25 -4.92 8.73 -6.08
C LEU A 25 -4.21 7.51 -6.65
N GLU A 26 -2.89 7.43 -6.46
CA GLU A 26 -2.14 6.24 -6.88
C GLU A 26 -2.53 5.05 -5.97
N PRO A 27 -3.02 3.93 -6.53
CA PRO A 27 -3.45 2.78 -5.76
C PRO A 27 -2.24 1.95 -5.30
N TYR A 28 -2.20 1.65 -4.00
CA TYR A 28 -1.23 0.74 -3.39
C TYR A 28 -1.98 -0.40 -2.68
N ASP A 29 -1.38 -1.59 -2.65
CA ASP A 29 -1.89 -2.73 -1.86
C ASP A 29 -1.43 -2.69 -0.39
N CYS A 30 -0.66 -1.66 -0.02
CA CYS A 30 -0.22 -1.33 1.33
C CYS A 30 -0.37 0.20 1.52
N LEU A 31 0.49 0.80 2.35
CA LEU A 31 0.63 2.26 2.42
C LEU A 31 1.49 2.79 1.26
N ASN A 32 1.56 4.12 1.12
CA ASN A 32 2.44 4.74 0.14
C ASN A 32 3.93 4.46 0.45
N PRO A 33 4.83 4.58 -0.55
CA PRO A 33 6.25 4.25 -0.37
C PRO A 33 6.93 4.98 0.80
N ALA A 34 6.66 6.27 0.96
CA ALA A 34 7.26 7.06 2.04
C ALA A 34 6.87 6.57 3.45
N LEU A 35 5.61 6.18 3.65
CA LEU A 35 5.15 5.61 4.91
C LEU A 35 5.70 4.20 5.12
N MET A 36 5.79 3.39 4.06
CA MET A 36 6.40 2.06 4.13
C MET A 36 7.89 2.16 4.51
N ASP A 37 8.64 3.08 3.92
CA ASP A 37 10.06 3.34 4.23
C ASP A 37 10.23 3.82 5.67
N TYR A 38 9.33 4.68 6.16
CA TYR A 38 9.34 5.12 7.54
C TYR A 38 9.15 3.95 8.52
N ILE A 39 8.15 3.08 8.27
CA ILE A 39 7.88 1.89 9.09
C ILE A 39 9.07 0.92 9.03
N ALA A 40 9.63 0.69 7.84
CA ALA A 40 10.79 -0.18 7.64
C ALA A 40 12.01 0.33 8.41
N THR A 41 12.32 1.63 8.28
CA THR A 41 13.44 2.28 8.98
C THR A 41 13.29 2.16 10.48
N TRP A 42 12.11 2.46 11.01
CA TRP A 42 11.84 2.34 12.44
C TRP A 42 12.01 0.90 12.94
N THR A 43 11.47 -0.07 12.19
CA THR A 43 11.55 -1.50 12.53
C THR A 43 12.99 -2.01 12.48
N ALA A 44 13.78 -1.57 11.48
CA ALA A 44 15.18 -1.92 11.34
C ALA A 44 16.02 -1.35 12.49
N LYS A 45 15.79 -0.09 12.89
CA LYS A 45 16.43 0.50 14.08
C LYS A 45 16.08 -0.24 15.37
N LYS A 46 14.80 -0.57 15.55
CA LYS A 46 14.32 -1.29 16.75
C LYS A 46 14.87 -2.71 16.86
N SER A 47 15.04 -3.40 15.73
CA SER A 47 15.59 -4.77 15.70
C SER A 47 17.13 -4.82 15.73
N GLY A 48 17.81 -3.69 15.60
CA GLY A 48 19.27 -3.62 15.50
C GLY A 48 19.83 -3.95 14.11
N ALA A 49 18.96 -4.17 13.11
CA ALA A 49 19.38 -4.39 11.72
C ALA A 49 19.90 -3.11 11.05
N LEU A 50 19.50 -1.94 11.55
CA LEU A 50 20.01 -0.62 11.14
C LEU A 50 20.47 0.14 12.38
N ALA A 51 21.63 0.79 12.30
CA ALA A 51 22.10 1.66 13.37
C ALA A 51 21.11 2.82 13.60
N ALA A 52 20.86 3.13 14.88
CA ALA A 52 19.93 4.18 15.29
C ALA A 52 20.43 5.58 14.90
#